data_AF-A0A1Q7PK76-F1
#
_entry.id   AF-A0A1Q7PK76-F1
#
_cell.length_a   1.000
_cell.length_b   1.000
_cell.length_c   1.000
_cell.angle_alpha   90.00
_cell.angle_beta   90.00
_cell.angle_gamma   90.00
#
_symmetry.space_group_name_H-M   'P 1'
#
loop_
_entity.id
_entity.type
_entity.pdbx_description
1 polymer ?
#
loop_
_entity_poly.entity_id
_entity_poly.type
_entity_poly.pdbx_seq_one_letter_code
_entity_poly.pdbx_strand_id
1 'polypeptide(L)'
;MAKMLDGMEALLRGEVPPPAAATLLGMRLASFAAGEALVGESYTTVEMKINFLRAVRTGRIAARTRVKNAGRTLGLIECDVLDAGDTLIAHAVSTCMILRPAPADGR
;
A
#
# COMPACT_ATOMS: atom_id res chain seq x y z
N MET A 1 7.77 -23.70 -5.37
CA MET A 1 6.31 -23.54 -5.48
C MET A 1 5.61 -23.69 -4.13
N ALA A 2 5.72 -24.83 -3.43
CA ALA A 2 5.03 -25.10 -2.16
C ALA A 2 5.19 -23.99 -1.10
N LYS A 3 6.44 -23.60 -0.78
CA LYS A 3 6.72 -22.54 0.21
C LYS A 3 6.07 -21.17 -0.11
N MET A 4 5.87 -20.86 -1.39
CA MET A 4 5.24 -19.59 -1.80
C MET A 4 3.73 -19.66 -1.61
N LEU A 5 3.13 -20.81 -1.92
CA LEU A 5 1.71 -21.08 -1.67
C LEU A 5 1.41 -20.98 -0.17
N ASP A 6 2.22 -21.65 0.66
CA ASP A 6 2.09 -21.63 2.12
C ASP A 6 2.15 -20.20 2.67
N GLY A 7 3.05 -19.38 2.13
CA GLY A 7 3.19 -17.97 2.51
C GLY A 7 2.00 -17.10 2.10
N MET A 8 1.42 -17.34 0.92
CA MET A 8 0.23 -16.62 0.46
C MET A 8 -1.02 -17.02 1.26
N GLU A 9 -1.15 -18.29 1.63
CA GLU A 9 -2.22 -18.74 2.52
C GLU A 9 -2.12 -18.14 3.92
N ALA A 10 -0.91 -18.13 4.50
CA ALA A 10 -0.67 -17.51 5.80
C ALA A 10 -0.97 -16.00 5.77
N LEU A 11 -0.69 -15.34 4.64
CA LEU A 11 -1.05 -13.94 4.40
C LEU A 11 -2.58 -13.74 4.32
N LEU A 12 -3.32 -14.62 3.64
CA LEU A 12 -4.80 -14.57 3.60
C LEU A 12 -5.41 -14.78 4.99
N ARG A 13 -4.89 -15.73 5.78
CA ARG A 13 -5.32 -16.02 7.16
C ARG A 13 -4.92 -14.95 8.17
N GLY A 14 -4.07 -14.00 7.78
CA GLY A 14 -3.58 -12.92 8.64
C GLY A 14 -2.52 -13.35 9.66
N GLU A 15 -1.94 -14.54 9.48
CA GLU A 15 -0.85 -15.08 10.31
C GLU A 15 0.49 -14.37 10.03
N VAL A 16 0.63 -13.80 8.83
CA VAL A 16 1.81 -13.06 8.38
C VAL A 16 1.37 -11.67 7.91
N PRO A 17 2.07 -10.58 8.30
CA PRO A 17 1.73 -9.24 7.84
C PRO A 17 1.98 -9.10 6.32
N PRO A 18 1.20 -8.28 5.61
CA PRO A 18 1.45 -7.99 4.20
C PRO A 18 2.83 -7.38 3.98
N PRO A 19 3.45 -7.59 2.79
CA PRO A 19 4.67 -6.90 2.43
C PRO A 19 4.55 -5.40 2.70
N ALA A 20 5.62 -4.77 3.17
CA ALA A 20 5.60 -3.34 3.52
C ALA A 20 5.01 -2.49 2.39
N ALA A 21 5.35 -2.78 1.13
CA ALA A 21 4.76 -2.09 -0.02
C ALA A 21 3.23 -2.24 -0.09
N ALA A 22 2.68 -3.42 0.17
CA ALA A 22 1.24 -3.66 0.19
C ALA A 22 0.57 -2.90 1.36
N THR A 23 1.16 -2.93 2.56
CA THR A 23 0.66 -2.17 3.72
C THR A 23 0.72 -0.66 3.51
N LEU A 24 1.85 -0.15 3.01
CA LEU A 24 2.06 1.27 2.68
C LEU A 24 1.09 1.74 1.60
N LEU A 25 0.79 0.83 0.67
CA LEU A 25 -0.17 1.04 -0.39
C LEU A 25 -1.51 0.41 -0.06
N GLY A 26 -1.94 0.28 1.21
CA GLY A 26 -3.28 -0.17 1.63
C GLY A 26 -3.87 -1.40 0.90
N MET A 27 -3.01 -2.23 0.32
CA MET A 27 -3.32 -3.36 -0.51
C MET A 27 -3.33 -4.59 0.37
N ARG A 28 -4.43 -5.35 0.35
CA ARG A 28 -4.55 -6.61 1.07
C ARG A 28 -4.84 -7.72 0.08
N LEU A 29 -4.13 -8.85 0.16
CA LEU A 29 -4.48 -10.03 -0.63
C LEU A 29 -5.90 -10.49 -0.25
N ALA A 30 -6.82 -10.53 -1.21
CA ALA A 30 -8.19 -11.03 -1.05
C ALA A 30 -8.33 -12.49 -1.48
N SER A 31 -7.68 -12.88 -2.57
CA SER A 31 -7.61 -14.27 -3.01
C SER A 31 -6.41 -14.50 -3.92
N PHE A 32 -6.05 -15.77 -4.14
CA PHE A 32 -5.06 -16.15 -5.13
C PHE A 32 -5.36 -17.53 -5.71
N ALA A 33 -4.92 -17.74 -6.95
CA ALA A 33 -4.97 -19.00 -7.69
C ALA A 33 -3.67 -19.14 -8.52
N ALA A 34 -3.49 -20.28 -9.18
CA ALA A 34 -2.32 -20.48 -10.04
C ALA A 34 -2.32 -19.45 -11.19
N GLY A 35 -1.43 -18.46 -11.09
CA GLY A 35 -1.29 -17.39 -12.09
C GLY A 35 -2.14 -16.14 -11.83
N GLU A 36 -2.94 -16.10 -10.76
CA GLU A 36 -3.87 -14.99 -10.49
C GLU A 36 -3.88 -14.61 -9.00
N ALA A 37 -3.99 -13.32 -8.70
CA ALA A 37 -4.16 -12.81 -7.33
C ALA A 37 -5.11 -11.62 -7.32
N LEU A 38 -6.11 -11.66 -6.44
CA LEU A 38 -7.03 -10.56 -6.16
C LEU A 38 -6.57 -9.84 -4.90
N VAL A 39 -6.53 -8.52 -4.92
CA VAL A 39 -6.13 -7.69 -3.78
C VAL A 39 -7.37 -6.87 -3.35
N GLY A 40 -7.94 -7.18 -2.18
CA GLY A 40 -9.14 -6.56 -1.62
C GLY A 40 -8.82 -5.55 -0.54
N GLU A 41 -8.62 -4.32 -1.00
CA GLU A 41 -9.20 -3.06 -0.52
C GLU A 41 -8.62 -2.04 -1.49
N SER A 42 -9.32 -1.85 -2.61
CA SER A 42 -8.88 -0.91 -3.62
C SER A 42 -9.12 0.47 -3.04
N TYR A 43 -8.11 1.31 -2.92
CA TYR A 43 -8.35 2.74 -2.82
C TYR A 43 -7.79 3.40 -4.07
N THR A 44 -8.40 4.50 -4.45
CA THR A 44 -7.92 5.31 -5.56
C THR A 44 -7.47 6.66 -5.05
N THR A 45 -6.46 7.25 -5.67
CA THR A 45 -5.99 8.58 -5.30
C THR A 45 -7.00 9.61 -5.79
N VAL A 46 -7.50 10.44 -4.87
CA VAL A 46 -8.34 11.61 -5.19
C VAL A 46 -7.45 12.81 -5.47
N GLU A 47 -6.45 13.03 -4.62
CA GLU A 47 -5.50 14.14 -4.71
C GLU A 47 -4.15 13.69 -4.16
N MET A 48 -3.08 14.22 -4.74
CA MET A 48 -1.74 14.07 -4.19
C MET A 48 -0.88 15.30 -4.46
N LYS A 49 -0.09 15.68 -3.46
CA LYS A 49 0.99 16.68 -3.57
C LYS A 49 2.31 16.03 -3.17
N ILE A 50 3.35 16.27 -3.97
CA ILE A 50 4.73 15.89 -3.64
C ILE A 50 5.61 17.14 -3.68
N ASN A 51 6.46 17.33 -2.67
CA ASN A 51 7.53 18.30 -2.67
C ASN A 51 8.85 17.55 -2.83
N PHE A 52 9.56 17.76 -3.94
CA PHE A 52 10.90 17.23 -4.15
C PHE A 52 11.92 18.19 -3.58
N LEU A 53 12.67 17.75 -2.58
CA LEU A 53 13.63 18.58 -1.86
C LEU A 53 15.07 18.39 -2.37
N ARG A 54 15.39 17.18 -2.85
CA ARG A 54 16.70 16.81 -3.37
C ARG A 54 16.58 15.87 -4.56
N ALA A 55 17.54 15.96 -5.48
CA ALA A 55 17.65 15.03 -6.58
C ALA A 55 18.38 13.75 -6.15
N VAL A 56 17.90 12.59 -6.60
CA VAL A 56 18.57 11.28 -6.44
C VAL A 56 18.84 10.73 -7.84
N ARG A 57 20.11 10.48 -8.15
CA ARG A 57 20.55 9.94 -9.46
C ARG A 57 20.75 8.43 -9.41
N THR A 58 21.31 7.94 -8.31
CA THR A 58 21.64 6.54 -8.04
C THR A 58 21.51 6.28 -6.54
N GLY A 59 21.41 5.02 -6.13
CA GLY A 59 21.29 4.64 -4.71
C GLY A 59 19.89 4.18 -4.30
N ARG A 60 19.78 3.69 -3.07
CA ARG A 60 18.52 3.22 -2.49
C ARG A 60 17.80 4.38 -1.81
N ILE A 61 16.48 4.38 -1.94
CA ILE A 61 15.58 5.24 -1.18
C ILE A 61 14.57 4.39 -0.42
N ALA A 62 14.08 4.91 0.69
CA ALA A 62 13.06 4.30 1.53
C ALA A 62 11.89 5.27 1.69
N ALA A 63 10.67 4.75 1.68
CA ALA A 63 9.46 5.51 1.96
C ALA A 63 8.93 5.14 3.35
N ARG A 64 8.64 6.16 4.16
CA ARG A 64 8.00 6.02 5.47
C ARG A 64 6.65 6.72 5.41
N THR A 65 5.57 5.93 5.35
CA THR A 65 4.20 6.46 5.29
C THR A 65 3.53 6.38 6.65
N ARG A 66 2.68 7.36 6.95
CA ARG A 66 1.76 7.38 8.07
C ARG A 66 0.36 7.71 7.57
N VAL A 67 -0.60 6.88 7.95
CA VAL A 67 -2.02 7.22 7.80
C VAL A 67 -2.36 8.30 8.84
N LYS A 68 -2.76 9.47 8.37
CA LYS A 68 -3.18 10.61 9.19
C LYS A 68 -4.67 10.54 9.53
N ASN A 69 -5.47 10.01 8.62
CA ASN A 69 -6.88 9.78 8.83
C ASN A 69 -7.33 8.58 7.98
N ALA A 70 -8.22 7.74 8.51
CA ALA A 70 -8.85 6.63 7.81
C ALA A 70 -10.36 6.69 8.06
N GLY A 71 -11.04 7.52 7.28
CA GLY A 71 -12.50 7.65 7.34
C GLY A 71 -13.20 6.54 6.56
N ARG A 72 -14.53 6.57 6.54
CA ARG A 72 -15.34 5.57 5.83
C ARG A 72 -15.22 5.63 4.30
N THR A 73 -14.92 6.81 3.76
CA THR A 73 -14.88 7.07 2.31
C THR A 73 -13.53 7.61 1.88
N LEU A 74 -12.90 8.46 2.69
CA LEU A 74 -11.60 9.07 2.39
C LEU A 74 -10.57 8.70 3.47
N GLY A 75 -9.35 8.45 3.03
CA GLY A 75 -8.15 8.37 3.85
C GLY A 75 -7.17 9.50 3.50
N LEU A 76 -6.39 9.93 4.47
CA LEU A 76 -5.29 10.88 4.30
C LEU A 76 -4.00 10.19 4.72
N ILE A 77 -3.02 10.16 3.83
CA ILE A 77 -1.69 9.60 4.09
C ILE A 77 -0.61 10.66 3.89
N GLU A 78 0.41 10.60 4.74
CA GLU A 78 1.62 11.41 4.65
C GLU A 78 2.81 10.47 4.49
N CYS A 79 3.75 10.78 3.60
CA CYS A 79 4.89 9.92 3.29
C CYS A 79 6.18 10.73 3.14
N ASP A 80 7.19 10.34 3.90
CA ASP A 80 8.55 10.83 3.76
C ASP A 80 9.39 9.85 2.95
N VAL A 81 10.10 10.36 1.95
CA VAL A 81 11.08 9.61 1.15
C VAL A 81 12.48 10.00 1.60
N LEU A 82 13.25 9.01 2.05
CA LEU A 82 14.58 9.15 2.63
C LEU A 82 15.61 8.41 1.77
N ASP A 83 16.85 8.89 1.75
CA ASP A 83 17.98 8.12 1.20
C ASP A 83 18.56 7.15 2.25
N ALA A 84 19.65 6.46 1.89
CA ALA A 84 20.33 5.51 2.78
C ALA A 84 20.96 6.17 4.03
N GLY A 85 21.14 7.48 4.03
CA GLY A 85 21.63 8.26 5.17
C GLY A 85 20.52 8.92 5.99
N ASP A 86 19.26 8.45 5.85
CA ASP A 86 18.07 9.04 6.48
C ASP A 86 17.84 10.54 6.13
N THR A 87 18.40 11.02 5.00
CA THR A 87 18.17 12.39 4.54
C THR A 87 16.85 12.49 3.78
N LEU A 88 16.01 13.47 4.11
CA LEU A 88 14.74 13.71 3.42
C LEU A 88 14.96 14.20 1.98
N ILE A 89 14.43 13.41 1.04
CA ILE A 89 14.50 13.63 -0.40
C ILE A 89 13.19 14.20 -0.93
N ALA A 90 12.06 13.69 -0.47
CA ALA A 90 10.75 14.17 -0.85
C ALA A 90 9.73 13.97 0.27
N HIS A 91 8.70 14.81 0.27
CA HIS A 91 7.57 14.68 1.17
C HIS A 91 6.27 14.70 0.37
N ALA A 92 5.43 13.70 0.59
CA ALA A 92 4.18 13.51 -0.11
C ALA A 92 2.99 13.48 0.85
N VAL A 93 1.88 14.08 0.42
CA VAL A 93 0.57 13.94 1.07
C VAL A 93 -0.42 13.48 0.02
N SER A 94 -1.22 12.47 0.34
CA SER A 94 -2.27 11.98 -0.56
C SER A 94 -3.59 11.77 0.16
N THR A 95 -4.66 12.23 -0.49
CA THR A 95 -6.03 11.88 -0.16
C THR A 95 -6.45 10.71 -1.04
N CYS A 96 -6.91 9.64 -0.42
CA CYS A 96 -7.32 8.40 -1.07
C CYS A 96 -8.81 8.16 -0.83
N MET A 97 -9.53 7.65 -1.82
CA MET A 97 -10.89 7.15 -1.66
C MET A 97 -10.86 5.65 -1.43
N ILE A 98 -11.42 5.19 -0.31
CA ILE A 98 -11.54 3.77 0.03
C ILE A 98 -12.68 3.16 -0.79
N LEU A 99 -12.35 2.28 -1.73
CA LEU A 99 -13.33 1.55 -2.52
C LEU A 99 -13.68 0.27 -1.78
N ARG A 100 -14.96 0.17 -1.45
CA ARG A 100 -15.52 -1.06 -0.87
C ARG A 100 -16.06 -1.91 -2.02
N PRO A 101 -15.82 -3.23 -2.00
CA PRO A 101 -16.48 -4.11 -2.96
C PRO A 101 -17.99 -3.91 -2.84
N ALA A 102 -18.68 -3.88 -3.99
CA ALA A 102 -20.13 -3.97 -3.99
C ALA A 102 -20.53 -5.28 -3.27
N PRO A 103 -21.64 -5.30 -2.51
CA PRO A 103 -22.17 -6.56 -2.00
C PRO A 103 -22.30 -7.52 -3.18
N ALA A 104 -21.78 -8.74 -3.04
CA ALA A 104 -22.04 -9.79 -4.01
C ALA A 104 -23.56 -9.93 -4.14
N ASP A 105 -24.10 -9.52 -5.27
CA ASP A 105 -25.47 -9.78 -5.62
C ASP A 105 -25.64 -11.29 -5.69
N GLY A 106 -26.37 -11.84 -4.73
CA GLY A 106 -26.72 -13.25 -4.67
C GLY A 106 -27.75 -13.61 -5.74
N ARG A 107 -27.37 -13.50 -7.01
CA ARG A 107 -28.15 -13.96 -8.17
C ARG A 107 -27.34 -14.87 -9.05
#